data_AF-A0A382R846-F1
#
_entry.id   AF-A0A382R846-F1
#
_cell.length_a   1.000
_cell.length_b   1.000
_cell.length_c   1.000
_cell.angle_alpha   90.00
_cell.angle_beta   90.00
_cell.angle_gamma   90.00
#
_symmetry.space_group_name_H-M   'P 1'
#
loop_
_entity.id
_entity.type
_entity.pdbx_description
1 polymer ?
#
loop_
_entity_poly.entity_id
_entity_poly.type
_entity_poly.pdbx_seq_one_letter_code
_entity_poly.pdbx_strand_id
1 'polypeptide(L)'
;AKADADFHLAIGEASHNVVLVHVMRSLFSLLRRSIHFNLENLYQRPDNFKHLRDQHYHLMNAIIDGDPEAAKAASDAHISYVEKTLQDMNIHRRREARAHRRATGLSLS
;
A
#
# COMPACT_ATOMS: atom_id res chain seq x y z
N ALA A 1 5.52 0.97 7.70
CA ALA A 1 4.08 0.63 7.80
C ALA A 1 3.33 1.43 8.88
N LYS A 2 3.86 1.63 10.11
CA LYS A 2 3.13 2.40 11.14
C LYS A 2 2.78 3.83 10.71
N ALA A 3 3.75 4.59 10.20
CA ALA A 3 3.55 5.98 9.79
C ALA A 3 2.47 6.14 8.69
N ASP A 4 2.40 5.17 7.77
CA ASP A 4 1.39 5.11 6.71
C ASP A 4 -0.02 4.90 7.29
N ALA A 5 -0.18 3.95 8.22
CA ALA A 5 -1.44 3.76 8.91
C ALA A 5 -1.87 4.99 9.73
N ASP A 6 -0.91 5.62 10.42
CA ASP A 6 -1.16 6.83 11.21
C ASP A 6 -1.59 8.01 10.30
N PHE A 7 -0.97 8.18 9.13
CA PHE A 7 -1.35 9.19 8.13
C PHE A 7 -2.80 9.02 7.65
N HIS A 8 -3.15 7.79 7.25
CA HIS A 8 -4.48 7.46 6.77
C HIS A 8 -5.55 7.63 7.88
N LEU A 9 -5.25 7.26 9.11
CA LEU A 9 -6.15 7.48 10.25
C LEU A 9 -6.35 8.97 10.54
N ALA A 10 -5.31 9.80 10.44
CA ALA A 10 -5.44 11.24 10.63
C ALA A 10 -6.40 11.89 9.62
N ILE A 11 -6.37 11.47 8.35
CA ILE A 11 -7.33 11.92 7.33
C ILE A 11 -8.75 11.48 7.71
N GLY A 12 -8.92 10.21 8.10
CA GLY A 12 -10.23 9.70 8.53
C GLY A 12 -10.79 10.46 9.73
N GLU A 13 -9.96 10.78 10.71
CA GLU A 13 -10.35 11.56 11.89
C GLU A 13 -10.71 13.00 11.53
N ALA A 14 -9.93 13.64 10.64
CA ALA A 14 -10.20 14.99 10.13
C ALA A 14 -11.52 15.08 9.32
N SER A 15 -11.94 13.98 8.69
CA SER A 15 -13.21 13.92 7.96
C SER A 15 -14.44 13.88 8.88
N HIS A 16 -14.24 13.71 10.19
CA HIS A 16 -15.30 13.46 11.18
C HIS A 16 -16.23 12.28 10.82
N ASN A 17 -15.77 11.36 9.98
CA ASN A 17 -16.50 10.15 9.58
C ASN A 17 -16.08 8.96 10.44
N VAL A 18 -16.80 8.74 11.54
CA VAL A 18 -16.52 7.67 12.52
C VAL A 18 -16.60 6.28 11.88
N VAL A 19 -17.48 6.07 10.90
CA VAL A 19 -17.58 4.80 10.17
C VAL A 19 -16.29 4.55 9.39
N LEU A 20 -15.79 5.56 8.66
CA LEU A 20 -14.53 5.47 7.92
C LEU A 20 -13.36 5.14 8.85
N VAL A 21 -13.22 5.84 9.98
CA VAL A 21 -12.17 5.58 10.97
C VAL A 21 -12.24 4.13 11.49
N HIS A 22 -13.43 3.64 11.81
CA HIS A 22 -13.61 2.27 12.31
C HIS A 22 -13.26 1.21 11.25
N VAL A 23 -13.66 1.43 10.00
CA VAL A 23 -13.31 0.56 8.86
C VAL A 23 -11.80 0.56 8.63
N MET A 24 -11.15 1.71 8.66
CA MET A 24 -9.70 1.82 8.46
C MET A 24 -8.91 1.12 9.56
N ARG A 25 -9.30 1.27 10.83
CA ARG A 25 -8.67 0.55 11.95
C ARG A 25 -8.80 -0.97 11.80
N SER A 26 -9.97 -1.44 11.36
CA SER A 26 -10.22 -2.86 11.12
C SER A 26 -9.41 -3.39 9.93
N LEU A 27 -9.36 -2.64 8.83
CA LEU A 27 -8.55 -2.95 7.65
C LEU A 27 -7.06 -3.01 8.00
N PHE A 28 -6.50 -2.00 8.66
CA PHE A 28 -5.08 -2.03 9.05
C PHE A 28 -4.74 -3.20 9.96
N SER A 29 -5.64 -3.58 10.87
CA SER A 29 -5.47 -4.77 11.71
C SER A 29 -5.42 -6.07 10.90
N LEU A 30 -6.30 -6.21 9.90
CA LEU A 30 -6.33 -7.35 8.99
C LEU A 30 -5.12 -7.38 8.05
N LEU A 31 -4.77 -6.25 7.42
CA LEU A 31 -3.64 -6.13 6.52
C LEU A 31 -2.31 -6.41 7.24
N ARG A 32 -2.18 -5.96 8.50
CA ARG A 32 -1.04 -6.30 9.36
C ARG A 32 -0.93 -7.80 9.68
N ARG A 33 -2.00 -8.58 9.52
CA ARG A 33 -1.97 -10.04 9.70
C ARG A 33 -1.81 -10.79 8.37
N SER A 34 -2.40 -10.31 7.27
CA SER A 34 -2.49 -11.05 6.01
C SER A 34 -1.46 -10.64 4.94
N ILE A 35 -1.04 -9.37 4.91
CA ILE A 35 -0.16 -8.82 3.87
C ILE A 35 1.05 -8.06 4.43
N HIS A 36 1.33 -8.19 5.73
CA HIS A 36 2.44 -7.51 6.40
C HIS A 36 3.77 -7.65 5.66
N PHE A 37 4.12 -8.88 5.27
CA PHE A 37 5.33 -9.14 4.49
C PHE A 37 5.33 -8.43 3.12
N ASN A 38 4.17 -8.27 2.49
CA ASN A 38 4.07 -7.59 1.20
C ASN A 38 4.18 -6.07 1.36
N LEU A 39 3.52 -5.49 2.37
CA LEU A 39 3.63 -4.06 2.69
C LEU A 39 5.05 -3.68 3.15
N GLU A 40 5.70 -4.52 3.96
CA GLU A 40 7.11 -4.31 4.30
C GLU A 40 8.00 -4.32 3.06
N ASN A 41 7.86 -5.32 2.19
CA ASN A 41 8.62 -5.37 0.94
C ASN A 41 8.33 -4.18 0.01
N LEU A 42 7.08 -3.68 0.01
CA LEU A 42 6.69 -2.50 -0.76
C LEU A 42 7.48 -1.27 -0.29
N TYR A 43 7.60 -1.09 1.03
CA TYR A 43 8.33 0.01 1.65
C TYR A 43 9.86 -0.17 1.71
N GLN A 44 10.36 -1.41 1.60
CA GLN A 44 11.80 -1.70 1.60
C GLN A 44 12.49 -1.37 0.25
N ARG A 45 11.73 -1.24 -0.83
CA ARG A 45 12.27 -0.80 -2.13
C ARG A 45 12.34 0.73 -2.17
N PRO A 46 13.54 1.34 -2.28
CA PRO A 46 13.69 2.80 -2.19
C PRO A 46 12.83 3.59 -3.18
N ASP A 47 12.70 3.09 -4.41
CA ASP A 47 11.93 3.76 -5.46
C ASP A 47 10.43 3.77 -5.15
N ASN A 48 9.89 2.65 -4.66
CA ASN A 48 8.49 2.53 -4.27
C ASN A 48 8.18 3.41 -3.06
N PHE A 49 9.07 3.43 -2.07
CA PHE A 49 8.92 4.29 -0.89
C PHE A 49 8.85 5.76 -1.27
N LYS A 50 9.78 6.22 -2.13
CA LYS A 50 9.79 7.60 -2.61
C LYS A 50 8.48 7.94 -3.34
N HIS A 51 8.03 7.06 -4.24
CA HIS A 51 6.80 7.29 -5.00
C HIS A 51 5.55 7.34 -4.12
N LEU A 52 5.43 6.44 -3.14
CA LEU A 52 4.31 6.43 -2.18
C LEU A 52 4.30 7.69 -1.32
N ARG A 53 5.47 8.11 -0.84
CA ARG A 53 5.60 9.36 -0.08
C ARG A 53 5.15 10.56 -0.90
N ASP A 54 5.55 10.63 -2.17
CA ASP A 54 5.18 11.74 -3.05
C ASP A 54 3.66 11.73 -3.33
N GLN A 55 3.04 10.55 -3.50
CA GLN A 55 1.58 10.42 -3.58
C GLN A 55 0.86 10.89 -2.30
N HIS A 56 1.35 10.50 -1.12
CA HIS A 56 0.79 10.97 0.15
C HIS A 56 0.92 12.49 0.30
N TYR A 57 2.05 13.06 -0.13
CA TYR A 57 2.27 14.51 -0.12
C TYR A 57 1.25 15.25 -1.01
N HIS A 58 0.99 14.76 -2.22
CA HIS A 58 -0.02 15.34 -3.11
C HIS A 58 -1.43 15.26 -2.53
N LEU A 59 -1.81 14.11 -1.96
CA LEU A 59 -3.10 13.94 -1.30
C LEU A 59 -3.25 14.89 -0.12
N MET A 60 -2.23 14.99 0.73
CA MET A 60 -2.22 15.89 1.88
C MET A 60 -2.40 17.34 1.46
N ASN A 61 -1.67 17.81 0.46
CA ASN A 61 -1.79 19.18 -0.02
C ASN A 61 -3.18 19.48 -0.56
N ALA A 62 -3.76 18.58 -1.37
CA ALA A 62 -5.12 18.77 -1.89
C ALA A 62 -6.17 18.88 -0.76
N ILE A 63 -6.00 18.11 0.32
CA ILE A 63 -6.85 18.20 1.52
C ILE A 63 -6.65 19.54 2.24
N ILE A 64 -5.39 19.96 2.46
CA ILE A 64 -5.06 21.22 3.14
C ILE A 64 -5.57 22.43 2.35
N ASP A 65 -5.44 22.39 1.03
CA ASP A 65 -5.89 23.45 0.12
C ASP A 65 -7.43 23.48 -0.02
N GLY A 66 -8.13 22.49 0.54
CA GLY A 66 -9.59 22.41 0.51
C GLY A 66 -10.16 22.06 -0.85
N ASP A 67 -9.41 21.35 -1.70
CA ASP A 67 -9.85 20.88 -3.02
C ASP A 67 -10.31 19.41 -2.95
N PRO A 68 -11.63 19.15 -2.80
CA PRO A 68 -12.14 17.80 -2.65
C PRO A 68 -11.98 16.95 -3.92
N GLU A 69 -12.03 17.54 -5.12
CA GLU A 69 -11.90 16.80 -6.37
C GLU A 69 -10.45 16.36 -6.58
N ALA A 70 -9.49 17.26 -6.32
CA ALA A 70 -8.06 16.92 -6.35
C ALA A 70 -7.71 15.88 -5.29
N ALA A 71 -8.24 16.00 -4.07
CA ALA A 71 -8.01 15.03 -3.00
C ALA A 71 -8.55 13.64 -3.37
N LYS A 72 -9.75 13.58 -3.96
CA LYS A 72 -10.33 12.33 -4.46
C LYS A 72 -9.48 11.72 -5.57
N ALA A 73 -9.09 12.51 -6.57
CA ALA A 73 -8.26 12.02 -7.67
C ALA A 73 -6.89 11.50 -7.19
N ALA A 74 -6.26 12.20 -6.24
CA ALA A 74 -5.00 11.77 -5.63
C ALA A 74 -5.17 10.46 -4.83
N SER A 75 -6.27 10.32 -4.09
CA SER A 75 -6.61 9.08 -3.36
C SER A 75 -6.82 7.90 -4.32
N ASP A 76 -7.59 8.09 -5.40
CA ASP A 76 -7.87 7.04 -6.39
C ASP A 76 -6.58 6.58 -7.11
N ALA A 77 -5.72 7.54 -7.47
CA ALA A 77 -4.42 7.26 -8.04
C ALA A 77 -3.51 6.47 -7.07
N HIS A 78 -3.50 6.84 -5.79
CA HIS A 78 -2.73 6.16 -4.76
C HIS A 78 -3.17 4.69 -4.59
N ILE A 79 -4.48 4.45 -4.44
CA ILE A 79 -5.04 3.10 -4.28
C ILE A 79 -4.71 2.24 -5.51
N SER A 80 -4.88 2.80 -6.71
CA SER A 80 -4.59 2.10 -7.97
C SER A 80 -3.11 1.70 -8.08
N TYR A 81 -2.20 2.59 -7.68
CA TYR A 81 -0.76 2.31 -7.68
C TYR A 81 -0.40 1.20 -6.67
N VAL A 82 -0.93 1.27 -5.45
CA VAL A 82 -0.69 0.25 -4.41
C VAL A 82 -1.21 -1.11 -4.88
N GLU A 83 -2.42 -1.17 -5.43
CA GLU A 83 -3.01 -2.41 -5.96
C GLU A 83 -2.10 -3.04 -7.03
N LYS A 84 -1.75 -2.25 -8.06
CA LYS A 84 -0.89 -2.72 -9.16
C LYS A 84 0.45 -3.23 -8.64
N THR A 85 1.08 -2.48 -7.73
CA THR A 85 2.40 -2.85 -7.20
C THR A 85 2.33 -4.15 -6.40
N LEU A 86 1.29 -4.35 -5.59
CA LEU A 86 1.09 -5.59 -4.84
C LEU A 86 0.82 -6.79 -5.78
N GLN A 87 0.04 -6.58 -6.84
CA GLN A 87 -0.21 -7.61 -7.86
C GLN A 87 1.10 -8.01 -8.57
N ASP A 88 1.91 -7.05 -9.01
CA ASP A 88 3.19 -7.28 -9.66
C ASP A 88 4.15 -8.04 -8.74
N MET A 89 4.26 -7.63 -7.47
CA MET A 89 5.08 -8.32 -6.47
C MET A 89 4.65 -9.78 -6.26
N ASN A 90 3.34 -10.05 -6.21
CA ASN A 90 2.82 -11.41 -6.10
C ASN A 90 3.13 -12.25 -7.35
N ILE A 91 3.00 -11.67 -8.54
CA ILE A 91 3.36 -12.34 -9.81
C ILE A 91 4.86 -12.67 -9.82
N HIS A 92 5.72 -11.72 -9.44
CA HIS A 92 7.17 -11.92 -9.35
C HIS A 92 7.51 -13.05 -8.37
N ARG A 93 6.98 -13.02 -7.15
CA ARG A 93 7.21 -14.08 -6.16
C ARG A 93 6.77 -15.46 -6.68
N ARG A 94 5.62 -15.54 -7.36
CA ARG A 94 5.13 -16.80 -7.96
C ARG A 94 6.05 -17.29 -9.07
N ARG A 95 6.64 -16.39 -9.87
CA ARG A 95 7.62 -16.74 -10.92
C ARG A 95 8.91 -17.27 -10.29
N GLU A 96 9.45 -16.59 -9.30
CA GLU A 96 10.66 -17.00 -8.56
C GLU A 96 10.48 -18.36 -7.90
N ALA A 97 9.35 -18.58 -7.19
CA ALA A 97 9.05 -19.86 -6.56
C ALA A 97 8.97 -21.02 -7.58
N ARG A 98 8.43 -20.77 -8.78
CA ARG A 98 8.42 -21.77 -9.86
C ARG A 98 9.80 -22.04 -10.42
N ALA A 99 10.61 -21.00 -10.65
CA ALA A 99 11.98 -21.14 -11.14
C ALA A 99 12.85 -21.91 -10.13
N HIS A 100 12.74 -21.58 -8.85
CA HIS A 100 13.49 -22.24 -7.79
C HIS A 100 13.17 -23.73 -7.72
N ARG A 101 11.87 -24.12 -7.77
CA ARG A 101 11.45 -25.52 -7.82
C ARG A 101 12.00 -26.30 -9.02
N ARG A 102 12.10 -25.67 -10.20
CA ARG A 102 12.70 -26.31 -11.38
C ARG A 102 14.20 -26.53 -11.20
N ALA A 103 14.91 -25.56 -10.63
CA ALA A 103 16.34 -25.68 -10.36
C ALA A 103 16.64 -26.76 -9.29
N THR A 104 15.84 -26.87 -8.23
CA THR A 104 16.00 -27.94 -7.22
C THR A 104 15.62 -29.32 -7.78
N GLY A 105 14.59 -29.40 -8.61
CA GLY A 105 14.20 -30.66 -9.26
C GLY A 105 15.23 -31.21 -10.25
N LEU A 106 15.94 -30.33 -10.96
CA LEU A 106 17.07 -30.71 -11.84
C LEU A 106 18.36 -31.05 -11.08
N SER A 107 18.50 -30.65 -9.82
CA SER A 107 19.66 -30.96 -8.97
C SER A 107 19.54 -32.32 -8.27
N LEU A 108 18.36 -32.96 -8.32
CA LEU A 108 18.06 -34.26 -7.69
C LEU A 108 17.90 -35.40 -8.71
N SER A 109 18.19 -35.15 -9.99
CA SER A 109 18.25 -36.12 -11.09
C SER A 109 19.67 -36.21 -11.63
#